data_AF-A0A3D3ZP55-F1
#
_entry.id   AF-A0A3D3ZP55-F1
#
_cell.length_a   1.000
_cell.length_b   1.000
_cell.length_c   1.000
_cell.angle_alpha   90.00
_cell.angle_beta   90.00
_cell.angle_gamma   90.00
#
_symmetry.space_group_name_H-M   'P 1'
#
loop_
_entity.id
_entity.type
_entity.pdbx_description
1 polymer ?
#
loop_
_entity_poly.entity_id
_entity_poly.type
_entity_poly.pdbx_seq_one_letter_code
_entity_poly.pdbx_strand_id
1 'polypeptide(L)'
;LDRITMYRLVLYVLIGLIGIAAILAYFKLLPFSPLSLLVSTIFLVIISWAMNTIFAHVFKVPTNIESAYITALILALIIDPARSPGDFQFLGWVAILAMSSKYVLALNKKHLFNPAAIAVVIPSFMLGESASWWIGTANMLPAVLFGGLLVVRKLRQEDMVWSFCAAAFVSVCIITLVQRGTVSTELVQLFVQSPLFFLAFIMLTEPLTAPPTKNLRRLYGVLTGILFIPQIHISHIYSTPELALVIGNVFSYLVSPKRKAVLKLKRKIKMAPDIVDFVFKPSQKLAFNPGQYVELTLAHPHTDSRGNRRYFTLASSPTEDVVHLGIRFYEQGSSFKRALYRIDGRVEIVGAQIAGDFTLPPNSQQKLVFIAGGIGITPFRSMLKYLLDKQERRDIVLLYANKT
;
A
#
# COMPACT_ATOMS: atom_id res chain seq x y z
N LEU A 1 8.75 12.63 -10.50
CA LEU A 1 7.92 11.60 -9.81
C LEU A 1 7.40 10.51 -10.74
N ASP A 2 6.85 10.82 -11.92
CA ASP A 2 6.14 9.82 -12.75
C ASP A 2 7.02 8.71 -13.34
N ARG A 3 8.31 8.97 -13.56
CA ARG A 3 9.28 7.99 -14.10
C ARG A 3 9.75 6.93 -13.09
N ILE A 4 9.57 7.14 -11.79
CA ILE A 4 10.06 6.27 -10.73
C ILE A 4 8.90 5.38 -10.23
N THR A 5 9.17 4.10 -9.98
CA THR A 5 8.18 3.19 -9.36
C THR A 5 7.93 3.60 -7.91
N MET A 6 6.79 3.19 -7.36
CA MET A 6 6.45 3.46 -5.96
C MET A 6 7.51 2.89 -5.00
N TYR A 7 7.84 1.61 -5.14
CA TYR A 7 8.83 0.94 -4.28
C TYR A 7 10.19 1.63 -4.32
N ARG A 8 10.68 2.02 -5.50
CA ARG A 8 11.96 2.76 -5.61
C ARG A 8 11.92 4.12 -4.95
N LEU A 9 10.80 4.85 -5.10
CA LEU A 9 10.67 6.14 -4.43
C LEU A 9 10.74 5.98 -2.91
N VAL A 10 9.97 5.04 -2.35
CA VAL A 10 9.99 4.74 -0.91
C VAL A 10 11.40 4.32 -0.47
N LEU A 11 12.05 3.43 -1.22
CA LEU A 11 13.41 2.98 -0.95
C LEU A 11 14.41 4.15 -0.93
N TYR A 12 14.38 5.03 -1.93
CA TYR A 12 15.27 6.19 -1.99
C TYR A 12 15.02 7.19 -0.85
N VAL A 13 13.75 7.40 -0.49
CA VAL A 13 13.39 8.24 0.66
C VAL A 13 13.95 7.64 1.95
N LEU A 14 13.78 6.33 2.18
CA LEU A 14 14.27 5.66 3.38
C LEU A 14 15.80 5.65 3.46
N ILE A 15 16.50 5.41 2.34
CA ILE A 15 17.96 5.53 2.26
C ILE A 15 18.40 6.96 2.60
N GLY A 16 17.70 7.97 2.04
CA GLY A 16 17.95 9.38 2.35
C GLY A 16 17.75 9.71 3.83
N LEU A 17 16.70 9.19 4.46
CA LEU A 17 16.44 9.36 5.89
C LEU A 17 17.55 8.75 6.76
N ILE A 18 18.04 7.55 6.43
CA ILE A 18 19.18 6.95 7.12
C ILE A 18 20.45 7.79 6.95
N GLY A 19 20.72 8.29 5.74
CA GLY A 19 21.87 9.17 5.48
C GLY A 19 21.81 10.47 6.29
N ILE A 20 20.64 11.11 6.33
CA ILE A 20 20.40 12.33 7.14
C ILE A 20 20.55 12.00 8.63
N ALA A 21 20.00 10.88 9.11
CA ALA A 21 20.14 10.46 10.49
C ALA A 21 21.61 10.22 10.86
N ALA A 22 22.42 9.63 9.98
CA ALA A 22 23.85 9.45 10.22
C ALA A 22 24.58 10.80 10.34
N ILE A 23 24.22 11.80 9.51
CA ILE A 23 24.78 13.16 9.60
C ILE A 23 24.36 13.83 10.92
N LEU A 24 23.08 13.78 11.28
CA LEU A 24 22.60 14.37 12.53
C LEU A 24 23.20 13.70 13.77
N ALA A 25 23.36 12.38 13.74
CA ALA A 25 24.04 11.61 14.77
C ALA A 25 25.52 12.02 14.92
N TYR A 26 26.19 12.36 13.82
CA TYR A 26 27.58 12.82 13.85
C TYR A 26 27.70 14.16 14.61
N PHE A 27 26.73 15.05 14.41
CA PHE A 27 26.61 16.31 15.15
C PHE A 27 25.99 16.15 16.55
N LYS A 28 25.80 14.92 17.05
CA LYS A 28 25.21 14.62 18.37
C LYS A 28 23.78 15.15 18.55
N LEU A 29 23.06 15.36 17.45
CA LEU A 29 21.64 15.74 17.44
C LEU A 29 20.71 14.53 17.60
N LEU A 30 21.26 13.32 17.58
CA LEU A 30 20.57 12.06 17.85
C LEU A 30 21.32 11.27 18.93
N PRO A 31 20.64 10.43 19.72
CA PRO A 31 21.19 9.83 20.94
C PRO A 31 22.14 8.64 20.70
N PHE A 32 22.57 8.39 19.46
CA PHE A 32 23.38 7.25 19.04
C PHE A 32 24.49 7.68 18.08
N SER A 33 25.50 6.82 17.87
CA SER A 33 26.60 7.12 16.95
C SER A 33 26.24 6.79 15.50
N PRO A 34 26.79 7.53 14.51
CA PRO A 34 26.58 7.20 13.08
C PRO A 34 27.00 5.76 12.75
N LEU A 35 28.09 5.29 13.35
CA LEU A 35 28.60 3.94 13.13
C LEU A 35 27.61 2.88 13.62
N SER A 36 27.05 3.05 14.82
CA SER A 36 26.05 2.12 15.36
C SER A 36 24.81 2.03 14.46
N LEU A 37 24.33 3.18 13.95
CA LEU A 37 23.21 3.23 13.02
C LEU A 37 23.52 2.48 11.72
N LEU A 38 24.67 2.75 11.09
CA LEU A 38 25.04 2.15 9.82
C LEU A 38 25.26 0.63 9.95
N VAL A 39 25.95 0.18 11.00
CA VAL A 39 26.17 -1.24 11.25
C VAL A 39 24.85 -1.97 11.51
N SER A 40 23.97 -1.40 12.34
CA SER A 40 22.63 -1.98 12.60
C SER A 40 21.78 -2.04 11.33
N THR A 41 21.85 -0.99 10.50
CA THR A 41 21.13 -0.95 9.22
C THR A 41 21.63 -2.00 8.25
N ILE A 42 22.95 -2.14 8.08
CA ILE A 42 23.56 -3.16 7.23
C ILE A 42 23.18 -4.56 7.72
N PHE A 43 23.25 -4.79 9.04
CA PHE A 43 22.86 -6.05 9.64
C PHE A 43 21.39 -6.40 9.33
N LEU A 44 20.45 -5.47 9.57
CA LEU A 44 19.03 -5.66 9.26
C LEU A 44 18.80 -5.94 7.77
N VAL A 45 19.51 -5.26 6.87
CA VAL A 45 19.42 -5.46 5.42
C VAL A 45 19.90 -6.86 5.03
N ILE A 46 21.04 -7.31 5.56
CA ILE A 46 21.62 -8.64 5.28
C ILE A 46 20.66 -9.74 5.77
N ILE A 47 20.20 -9.66 7.01
CA ILE A 47 19.29 -10.66 7.59
C ILE A 47 17.95 -10.67 6.84
N SER A 48 17.37 -9.50 6.57
CA SER A 48 16.10 -9.41 5.84
C SER A 48 16.22 -9.97 4.42
N TRP A 49 17.31 -9.68 3.72
CA TRP A 49 17.56 -10.22 2.38
C TRP A 49 17.73 -11.74 2.39
N ALA A 50 18.54 -12.26 3.31
CA ALA A 50 18.77 -13.69 3.47
C ALA A 50 17.46 -14.43 3.78
N MET A 51 16.70 -13.96 4.78
CA MET A 51 15.46 -14.60 5.20
C MET A 51 14.37 -14.51 4.13
N ASN A 52 14.24 -13.38 3.44
CA ASN A 52 13.29 -13.24 2.34
C ASN A 52 13.62 -14.23 1.20
N THR A 53 14.91 -14.46 0.93
CA THR A 53 15.35 -15.44 -0.08
C THR A 53 15.03 -16.87 0.34
N ILE A 54 15.31 -17.23 1.59
CA ILE A 54 15.00 -18.54 2.15
C ILE A 54 13.49 -18.80 2.11
N PHE A 55 12.68 -17.89 2.65
CA PHE A 55 11.23 -18.05 2.66
C PHE A 55 10.64 -18.11 1.26
N ALA A 56 11.11 -17.26 0.33
CA ALA A 56 10.63 -17.34 -1.05
C ALA A 56 10.95 -18.67 -1.72
N HIS A 57 12.13 -19.25 -1.44
CA HIS A 57 12.50 -20.58 -1.93
C HIS A 57 11.62 -21.67 -1.31
N VAL A 58 11.47 -21.68 0.02
CA VAL A 58 10.65 -22.65 0.77
C VAL A 58 9.19 -22.62 0.31
N PHE A 59 8.61 -21.43 0.16
CA PHE A 59 7.21 -21.26 -0.25
C PHE A 59 7.01 -21.24 -1.78
N LYS A 60 8.09 -21.34 -2.57
CA LYS A 60 8.08 -21.30 -4.05
C LYS A 60 7.33 -20.09 -4.63
N VAL A 61 7.56 -18.91 -4.06
CA VAL A 61 6.91 -17.64 -4.46
C VAL A 61 7.95 -16.70 -5.07
N PRO A 62 7.65 -15.92 -6.13
CA PRO A 62 8.57 -14.92 -6.65
C PRO A 62 8.97 -13.89 -5.58
N THR A 63 10.24 -13.52 -5.55
CA THR A 63 10.79 -12.50 -4.64
C THR A 63 10.57 -11.09 -5.17
N ASN A 64 10.17 -10.18 -4.28
CA ASN A 64 10.34 -8.74 -4.50
C ASN A 64 11.44 -8.25 -3.55
N ILE A 65 12.66 -8.10 -4.08
CA ILE A 65 13.84 -7.74 -3.29
C ILE A 65 13.71 -6.30 -2.75
N GLU A 66 13.13 -5.37 -3.53
CA GLU A 66 12.91 -3.97 -3.10
C GLU A 66 12.06 -3.92 -1.82
N SER A 67 11.06 -4.80 -1.69
CA SER A 67 10.21 -4.87 -0.49
C SER A 67 10.98 -5.34 0.75
N ALA A 68 11.96 -6.24 0.63
CA ALA A 68 12.77 -6.67 1.76
C ALA A 68 13.64 -5.52 2.29
N TYR A 69 14.26 -4.76 1.38
CA TYR A 69 15.06 -3.59 1.76
C TYR A 69 14.22 -2.48 2.41
N ILE A 70 13.04 -2.18 1.87
CA ILE A 70 12.14 -1.19 2.48
C ILE A 70 11.79 -1.58 3.91
N THR A 71 11.39 -2.83 4.15
CA THR A 71 11.08 -3.30 5.50
C THR A 71 12.30 -3.20 6.43
N ALA A 72 13.49 -3.60 5.98
CA ALA A 72 14.72 -3.51 6.78
C ALA A 72 15.06 -2.06 7.17
N LEU A 73 14.91 -1.11 6.23
CA LEU A 73 15.16 0.31 6.50
C LEU A 73 14.10 0.91 7.42
N ILE A 74 12.82 0.50 7.31
CA ILE A 74 11.79 0.91 8.26
C ILE A 74 12.14 0.41 9.66
N LEU A 75 12.53 -0.85 9.82
CA LEU A 75 12.97 -1.40 11.11
C LEU A 75 14.16 -0.61 11.68
N ALA A 76 15.14 -0.29 10.84
CA ALA A 76 16.30 0.52 11.24
C ALA A 76 15.90 1.91 11.74
N LEU A 77 14.84 2.51 11.17
CA LEU A 77 14.34 3.84 11.54
C LEU A 77 13.44 3.86 12.78
N ILE A 78 12.89 2.72 13.21
CA ILE A 78 11.96 2.65 14.34
C ILE A 78 12.52 1.91 15.56
N ILE A 79 13.67 1.23 15.43
CA ILE A 79 14.35 0.52 16.51
C ILE A 79 15.71 1.16 16.76
N ASP A 80 16.10 1.28 18.02
CA ASP A 80 17.38 1.86 18.39
C ASP A 80 18.56 1.09 17.80
N PRO A 81 19.63 1.79 17.35
CA PRO A 81 20.84 1.12 16.89
C PRO A 81 21.48 0.26 18.00
N ALA A 82 21.91 -0.94 17.61
CA ALA A 82 22.53 -1.91 18.50
C ALA A 82 23.86 -1.39 19.08
N ARG A 83 24.03 -1.56 20.39
CA ARG A 83 25.23 -1.26 21.17
C ARG A 83 25.79 -2.50 21.86
N SER A 84 24.96 -3.51 22.07
CA SER A 84 25.31 -4.78 22.70
C SER A 84 25.04 -5.97 21.77
N PRO A 85 25.65 -7.15 22.01
CA PRO A 85 25.29 -8.39 21.33
C PRO A 85 23.81 -8.77 21.49
N GLY A 86 23.19 -8.45 22.63
CA GLY A 86 21.76 -8.68 22.87
C GLY A 86 20.88 -7.87 21.92
N ASP A 87 21.26 -6.62 21.65
CA ASP A 87 20.53 -5.76 20.72
C ASP A 87 20.58 -6.32 19.29
N PHE A 88 21.73 -6.86 18.87
CA PHE A 88 21.85 -7.53 17.56
C PHE A 88 20.98 -8.79 17.49
N GLN A 89 20.86 -9.55 18.58
CA GLN A 89 19.94 -10.67 18.66
C GLN A 89 18.49 -10.21 18.50
N PHE A 90 18.08 -9.14 19.17
CA PHE A 90 16.76 -8.55 19.00
C PHE A 90 16.49 -8.09 17.56
N LEU A 91 17.41 -7.31 16.96
CA LEU A 91 17.32 -6.88 15.56
C LEU A 91 17.20 -8.07 14.60
N GLY A 92 17.95 -9.14 14.87
CA GLY A 92 17.90 -10.38 14.09
C GLY A 92 16.53 -11.04 14.15
N TRP A 93 15.97 -11.19 15.36
CA TRP A 93 14.63 -11.74 15.56
C TRP A 93 13.55 -10.91 14.88
N VAL A 94 13.58 -9.59 15.04
CA VAL A 94 12.60 -8.70 14.40
C VAL A 94 12.71 -8.77 12.87
N ALA A 95 13.92 -8.80 12.31
CA ALA A 95 14.09 -8.96 10.85
C ALA A 95 13.54 -10.31 10.34
N ILE A 96 13.80 -11.41 11.07
CA ILE A 96 13.26 -12.73 10.74
C ILE A 96 11.72 -12.72 10.80
N LEU A 97 11.13 -12.19 11.87
CA LEU A 97 9.68 -12.07 12.04
C LEU A 97 9.04 -11.20 10.95
N ALA A 98 9.68 -10.09 10.60
CA ALA A 98 9.21 -9.22 9.53
C ALA A 98 9.18 -9.97 8.19
N MET A 99 10.24 -10.70 7.85
CA MET A 99 10.28 -11.46 6.61
C MET A 99 9.31 -12.63 6.63
N SER A 100 9.22 -13.39 7.73
CA SER A 100 8.32 -14.54 7.85
C SER A 100 6.85 -14.12 7.73
N SER A 101 6.47 -12.97 8.28
CA SER A 101 5.09 -12.45 8.23
C SER A 101 4.55 -12.30 6.80
N LYS A 102 5.43 -12.01 5.82
CA LYS A 102 5.03 -11.88 4.41
C LYS A 102 4.54 -13.20 3.81
N TYR A 103 5.02 -14.34 4.33
CA TYR A 103 4.75 -15.67 3.80
C TYR A 103 3.80 -16.48 4.69
N VAL A 104 4.03 -16.45 5.99
CA VAL A 104 3.28 -17.23 6.99
C VAL A 104 1.93 -16.59 7.29
N LEU A 105 1.88 -15.26 7.46
CA LEU A 105 0.65 -14.52 7.79
C LEU A 105 -0.10 -14.03 6.54
N ALA A 106 -0.05 -14.82 5.47
CA ALA A 106 -0.68 -14.51 4.20
C ALA A 106 -1.99 -15.31 4.01
N LEU A 107 -3.10 -14.79 4.57
CA LEU A 107 -4.42 -15.41 4.39
C LEU A 107 -4.90 -15.29 2.93
N ASN A 108 -5.31 -16.40 2.33
CA ASN A 108 -5.74 -16.47 0.93
C ASN A 108 -4.70 -15.91 -0.07
N LYS A 109 -3.40 -16.01 0.24
CA LYS A 109 -2.29 -15.41 -0.54
C LYS A 109 -2.41 -13.88 -0.67
N LYS A 110 -2.93 -13.19 0.35
CA LYS A 110 -2.89 -11.73 0.52
C LYS A 110 -2.10 -11.42 1.79
N HIS A 111 -1.17 -10.48 1.72
CA HIS A 111 -0.45 -10.00 2.90
C HIS A 111 -1.45 -9.29 3.83
N LEU A 112 -1.50 -9.73 5.08
CA LEU A 112 -2.44 -9.19 6.07
C LEU A 112 -1.89 -7.93 6.73
N PHE A 113 -0.64 -7.97 7.17
CA PHE A 113 -0.03 -6.95 8.00
C PHE A 113 1.12 -6.22 7.32
N ASN A 114 1.37 -4.97 7.73
CA ASN A 114 2.64 -4.31 7.50
C ASN A 114 3.75 -5.14 8.18
N PRO A 115 4.74 -5.64 7.42
CA PRO A 115 5.75 -6.55 7.94
C PRO A 115 6.62 -5.98 9.06
N ALA A 116 6.93 -4.68 9.02
CA ALA A 116 7.72 -4.04 10.06
C ALA A 116 6.90 -3.86 11.34
N ALA A 117 5.64 -3.43 11.23
CA ALA A 117 4.79 -3.23 12.39
C ALA A 117 4.50 -4.54 13.15
N ILE A 118 4.10 -5.60 12.44
CA ILE A 118 3.81 -6.89 13.11
C ILE A 118 5.06 -7.48 13.77
N ALA A 119 6.24 -7.25 13.20
CA ALA A 119 7.50 -7.75 13.74
C ALA A 119 7.94 -7.07 15.03
N VAL A 120 7.44 -5.86 15.32
CA VAL A 120 7.66 -5.16 16.59
C VAL A 120 6.53 -5.45 17.57
N VAL A 121 5.27 -5.54 17.08
CA VAL A 121 4.12 -5.88 17.94
C VAL A 121 4.30 -7.23 18.63
N ILE A 122 4.76 -8.26 17.92
CA ILE A 122 4.90 -9.61 18.52
C ILE A 122 5.88 -9.61 19.72
N PRO A 123 7.13 -9.12 19.58
CA PRO A 123 8.04 -8.98 20.72
C PRO A 123 7.52 -8.08 21.84
N SER A 124 6.77 -7.01 21.55
CA SER A 124 6.23 -6.14 22.60
C SER A 124 5.31 -6.89 23.58
N PHE A 125 4.54 -7.86 23.08
CA PHE A 125 3.70 -8.71 23.93
C PHE A 125 4.45 -9.88 24.59
N MET A 126 5.48 -10.43 23.92
CA MET A 126 6.19 -11.62 24.41
C MET A 126 7.35 -11.29 25.36
N LEU A 127 8.05 -10.19 25.10
CA LEU A 127 9.29 -9.79 25.77
C LEU A 127 9.14 -8.45 26.52
N GLY A 128 8.05 -7.70 26.28
CA GLY A 128 7.87 -6.36 26.85
C GLY A 128 8.71 -5.27 26.15
N GLU A 129 9.34 -5.59 25.03
CA GLU A 129 10.19 -4.65 24.27
C GLU A 129 9.42 -4.06 23.09
N SER A 130 9.16 -2.75 23.11
CA SER A 130 8.51 -2.01 22.03
C SER A 130 9.52 -1.26 21.15
N ALA A 131 9.08 -0.82 19.96
CA ALA A 131 9.88 0.08 19.13
C ALA A 131 10.12 1.42 19.84
N SER A 132 11.32 1.98 19.69
CA SER A 132 11.66 3.29 20.25
C SER A 132 11.12 4.45 19.41
N TRP A 133 10.88 4.22 18.11
CA TRP A 133 10.42 5.23 17.17
C TRP A 133 11.29 6.50 17.13
N TRP A 134 12.62 6.34 17.22
CA TRP A 134 13.58 7.46 17.26
C TRP A 134 13.50 8.40 16.03
N ILE A 135 12.98 7.93 14.89
CA ILE A 135 12.68 8.76 13.72
C ILE A 135 11.68 9.89 14.00
N GLY A 136 10.87 9.75 15.06
CA GLY A 136 9.90 10.75 15.52
C GLY A 136 10.51 11.95 16.27
N THR A 137 11.82 12.17 16.19
CA THR A 137 12.50 13.30 16.83
C THR A 137 12.34 14.60 16.03
N ALA A 138 12.35 15.74 16.74
CA ALA A 138 12.24 17.07 16.13
C ALA A 138 13.28 17.32 15.02
N ASN A 139 14.50 16.79 15.20
CA ASN A 139 15.60 16.94 14.25
C ASN A 139 15.36 16.19 12.93
N MET A 140 14.62 15.08 12.97
CA MET A 140 14.28 14.31 11.77
C MET A 140 13.03 14.85 11.05
N LEU A 141 12.19 15.62 11.74
CA LEU A 141 10.90 16.09 11.22
C LEU A 141 10.99 16.73 9.82
N PRO A 142 11.92 17.68 9.52
CA PRO A 142 11.97 18.29 8.19
C PRO A 142 12.23 17.27 7.08
N ALA A 143 13.12 16.31 7.33
CA ALA A 143 13.44 15.25 6.36
C ALA A 143 12.27 14.28 6.17
N VAL A 144 11.58 13.92 7.25
CA VAL A 144 10.39 13.06 7.23
C VAL A 144 9.24 13.74 6.47
N LEU A 145 8.99 15.03 6.71
CA LEU A 145 7.98 15.80 5.97
C LEU A 145 8.30 15.85 4.48
N PHE A 146 9.53 16.21 4.11
CA PHE A 146 9.92 16.31 2.71
C PHE A 146 9.83 14.97 1.98
N GLY A 147 10.44 13.92 2.53
CA GLY A 147 10.44 12.58 1.93
C GLY A 147 9.05 11.96 1.89
N GLY A 148 8.29 12.10 2.98
CA GLY A 148 6.95 11.55 3.11
C GLY A 148 5.93 12.20 2.19
N LEU A 149 5.95 13.53 2.03
CA LEU A 149 5.05 14.23 1.10
C LEU A 149 5.26 13.78 -0.36
N LEU A 150 6.51 13.48 -0.76
CA LEU A 150 6.80 12.92 -2.08
C LEU A 150 6.15 11.54 -2.26
N VAL A 151 6.23 10.69 -1.23
CA VAL A 151 5.61 9.35 -1.21
C VAL A 151 4.09 9.46 -1.28
N VAL A 152 3.47 10.27 -0.43
CA VAL A 152 2.02 10.48 -0.39
C VAL A 152 1.51 11.00 -1.73
N ARG A 153 2.19 11.99 -2.33
CA ARG A 153 1.81 12.54 -3.64
C ARG A 153 1.92 11.51 -4.76
N LYS A 154 2.93 10.61 -4.70
CA LYS A 154 3.08 9.51 -5.67
C LYS A 154 1.96 8.48 -5.52
N LEU A 155 1.55 8.19 -4.28
CA LEU A 155 0.54 7.20 -3.95
C LEU A 155 -0.89 7.71 -4.14
N ARG A 156 -1.10 9.04 -4.13
CA ARG A 156 -2.42 9.70 -4.18
C ARG A 156 -3.36 9.19 -3.08
N GLN A 157 -2.82 8.98 -1.89
CA GLN A 157 -3.53 8.50 -0.69
C GLN A 157 -3.61 9.60 0.39
N GLU A 158 -3.71 10.86 -0.04
CA GLU A 158 -3.77 12.03 0.85
C GLU A 158 -4.99 11.97 1.78
N ASP A 159 -6.11 11.43 1.29
CA ASP A 159 -7.34 11.26 2.05
C ASP A 159 -7.15 10.44 3.33
N MET A 160 -6.31 9.42 3.26
CA MET A 160 -6.01 8.53 4.39
C MET A 160 -5.07 9.18 5.41
N VAL A 161 -4.08 9.91 4.92
CA VAL A 161 -3.12 10.65 5.74
C VAL A 161 -3.83 11.76 6.51
N TRP A 162 -4.69 12.53 5.84
CA TRP A 162 -5.44 13.61 6.48
C TRP A 162 -6.43 13.08 7.52
N SER A 163 -7.14 11.99 7.23
CA SER A 163 -8.08 11.42 8.21
C SER A 163 -7.36 10.86 9.44
N PHE A 164 -6.19 10.25 9.25
CA PHE A 164 -5.33 9.79 10.34
C PHE A 164 -4.83 10.95 11.22
N CYS A 165 -4.19 11.96 10.63
CA CYS A 165 -3.66 13.09 11.38
C CYS A 165 -4.77 13.89 12.08
N ALA A 166 -5.92 14.08 11.43
CA ALA A 166 -7.07 14.76 12.04
C ALA A 166 -7.64 13.98 13.21
N ALA A 167 -7.78 12.65 13.09
CA ALA A 167 -8.26 11.81 14.17
C ALA A 167 -7.29 11.79 15.37
N ALA A 168 -5.98 11.69 15.11
CA ALA A 168 -4.97 11.79 16.16
C ALA A 168 -4.99 13.16 16.86
N PHE A 169 -5.08 14.26 16.11
CA PHE A 169 -5.21 15.62 16.65
C PHE A 169 -6.43 15.76 17.57
N VAL A 170 -7.60 15.36 17.08
CA VAL A 170 -8.85 15.45 17.84
C VAL A 170 -8.78 14.59 19.09
N SER A 171 -8.25 13.37 18.97
CA SER A 171 -8.18 12.43 20.08
C SER A 171 -7.20 12.91 21.16
N VAL A 172 -6.06 13.50 20.79
CA VAL A 172 -5.13 14.15 21.74
C VAL A 172 -5.86 15.31 22.44
N CYS A 173 -6.49 16.21 21.69
CA CYS A 173 -7.20 17.35 22.30
C CYS A 173 -8.26 16.89 23.32
N ILE A 174 -9.08 15.90 22.96
CA ILE A 174 -10.13 15.37 23.85
C ILE A 174 -9.51 14.76 25.11
N ILE A 175 -8.53 13.87 24.96
CA ILE A 175 -7.90 13.18 26.09
C ILE A 175 -7.22 14.17 27.03
N THR A 176 -6.47 15.13 26.47
CA THR A 176 -5.79 16.16 27.26
C THR A 176 -6.79 17.03 28.01
N LEU A 177 -7.90 17.43 27.39
CA LEU A 177 -8.96 18.21 28.06
C LEU A 177 -9.61 17.43 29.20
N VAL A 178 -9.92 16.14 28.98
CA VAL A 178 -10.51 15.26 30.02
C VAL A 178 -9.55 15.09 31.20
N GLN A 179 -8.25 14.95 30.92
CA GLN A 179 -7.21 14.83 31.94
C GLN A 179 -6.81 16.18 32.57
N ARG A 180 -7.45 17.28 32.17
CA ARG A 180 -7.13 18.66 32.60
C ARG A 180 -5.66 19.04 32.33
N GLY A 181 -5.07 18.47 31.28
CA GLY A 181 -3.72 18.78 30.82
C GLY A 181 -3.66 20.01 29.93
N THR A 182 -2.45 20.37 29.50
CA THR A 182 -2.23 21.52 28.61
C THR A 182 -2.25 21.06 27.15
N VAL A 183 -3.25 21.49 26.39
CA VAL A 183 -3.41 21.06 24.98
C VAL A 183 -2.23 21.48 24.11
N SER A 184 -1.67 22.68 24.30
CA SER A 184 -0.56 23.16 23.48
C SER A 184 0.70 22.30 23.61
N THR A 185 1.02 21.79 24.80
CA THR A 185 2.21 20.95 25.02
C THR A 185 2.04 19.59 24.36
N GLU A 186 0.87 18.97 24.51
CA GLU A 186 0.56 17.68 23.89
C GLU A 186 0.50 17.76 22.36
N LEU A 187 0.04 18.90 21.81
CA LEU A 187 0.08 19.13 20.36
C LEU A 187 1.51 19.30 19.84
N VAL A 188 2.39 19.99 20.56
CA VAL A 188 3.81 20.07 20.20
C VAL A 188 4.43 18.67 20.27
N GLN A 189 4.11 17.89 21.30
CA GLN A 189 4.60 16.52 21.41
C GLN A 189 4.12 15.65 20.24
N LEU A 190 2.83 15.74 19.88
CA LEU A 190 2.24 15.01 18.76
C LEU A 190 2.88 15.37 17.41
N PHE A 191 3.05 16.66 17.09
CA PHE A 191 3.50 17.08 15.76
C PHE A 191 5.02 17.17 15.61
N VAL A 192 5.76 17.37 16.71
CA VAL A 192 7.21 17.63 16.66
C VAL A 192 8.03 16.49 17.24
N GLN A 193 7.52 15.79 18.25
CA GLN A 193 8.26 14.79 19.02
C GLN A 193 7.62 13.40 18.97
N SER A 194 6.88 13.11 17.89
CA SER A 194 6.25 11.81 17.71
C SER A 194 6.48 11.25 16.31
N PRO A 195 6.33 9.92 16.13
CA PRO A 195 6.43 9.29 14.81
C PRO A 195 5.20 9.53 13.91
N LEU A 196 4.26 10.41 14.27
CA LEU A 196 2.99 10.64 13.57
C LEU A 196 3.17 10.69 12.04
N PHE A 197 4.05 11.57 11.56
CA PHE A 197 4.24 11.78 10.13
C PHE A 197 4.96 10.62 9.45
N PHE A 198 5.95 10.00 10.10
CA PHE A 198 6.63 8.85 9.53
C PHE A 198 5.67 7.66 9.38
N LEU A 199 4.88 7.37 10.42
CA LEU A 199 3.84 6.34 10.37
C LEU A 199 2.82 6.67 9.27
N ALA A 200 2.31 7.90 9.22
CA ALA A 200 1.30 8.33 8.26
C ALA A 200 1.77 8.24 6.80
N PHE A 201 3.00 8.68 6.51
CA PHE A 201 3.49 8.83 5.14
C PHE A 201 4.16 7.60 4.55
N ILE A 202 4.67 6.70 5.38
CA ILE A 202 5.45 5.54 4.94
C ILE A 202 4.72 4.23 5.19
N MET A 203 4.21 4.03 6.41
CA MET A 203 3.68 2.73 6.84
C MET A 203 2.17 2.61 6.64
N LEU A 204 1.40 3.66 7.01
CA LEU A 204 -0.05 3.70 6.84
C LEU A 204 -0.44 3.65 5.36
N THR A 205 0.31 4.34 4.49
CA THR A 205 0.07 4.41 3.04
C THR A 205 0.55 3.19 2.25
N GLU A 206 0.97 2.11 2.91
CA GLU A 206 1.41 0.89 2.24
C GLU A 206 0.25 0.28 1.40
N PRO A 207 0.35 0.27 0.05
CA PRO A 207 -0.81 -0.07 -0.80
C PRO A 207 -1.29 -1.51 -0.70
N LEU A 208 -0.43 -2.43 -0.22
CA LEU A 208 -0.78 -3.85 -0.11
C LEU A 208 -1.70 -4.13 1.08
N THR A 209 -1.63 -3.30 2.12
CA THR A 209 -2.35 -3.46 3.40
C THR A 209 -3.42 -2.38 3.59
N ALA A 210 -3.43 -1.32 2.78
CA ALA A 210 -4.46 -0.29 2.78
C ALA A 210 -5.81 -0.73 2.13
N PRO A 211 -6.95 -0.15 2.55
CA PRO A 211 -8.25 -0.44 1.93
C PRO A 211 -8.37 0.03 0.46
N PRO A 212 -9.27 -0.58 -0.33
CA PRO A 212 -9.33 -0.37 -1.77
C PRO A 212 -10.01 0.94 -2.23
N THR A 213 -10.91 1.51 -1.43
CA THR A 213 -11.73 2.70 -1.79
C THR A 213 -11.49 3.85 -0.82
N LYS A 214 -11.72 5.10 -1.29
CA LYS A 214 -11.47 6.31 -0.49
C LYS A 214 -12.20 6.34 0.85
N ASN A 215 -13.48 5.97 0.87
CA ASN A 215 -14.26 6.01 2.10
C ASN A 215 -13.74 5.01 3.15
N LEU A 216 -13.35 3.81 2.70
CA LEU A 216 -12.74 2.81 3.59
C LEU A 216 -11.35 3.24 4.07
N ARG A 217 -10.57 3.90 3.21
CA ARG A 217 -9.27 4.49 3.60
C ARG A 217 -9.43 5.59 4.64
N ARG A 218 -10.42 6.47 4.49
CA ARG A 218 -10.72 7.49 5.50
C ARG A 218 -11.03 6.84 6.85
N LEU A 219 -11.93 5.85 6.87
CA LEU A 219 -12.30 5.13 8.08
C LEU A 219 -11.10 4.39 8.71
N TYR A 220 -10.27 3.75 7.88
CA TYR A 220 -9.02 3.13 8.33
C TYR A 220 -8.05 4.14 8.94
N GLY A 221 -7.88 5.31 8.31
CA GLY A 221 -7.08 6.40 8.87
C GLY A 221 -7.63 6.91 10.19
N VAL A 222 -8.95 7.13 10.31
CA VAL A 222 -9.59 7.55 11.56
C VAL A 222 -9.38 6.51 12.67
N LEU A 223 -9.65 5.23 12.40
CA LEU A 223 -9.46 4.15 13.36
C LEU A 223 -8.01 4.09 13.87
N THR A 224 -7.06 4.12 12.94
CA THR A 224 -5.63 4.05 13.27
C THR A 224 -5.17 5.31 13.99
N GLY A 225 -5.71 6.49 13.64
CA GLY A 225 -5.37 7.77 14.26
C GLY A 225 -5.91 7.93 15.68
N ILE A 226 -7.09 7.39 15.97
CA ILE A 226 -7.60 7.27 17.35
C ILE A 226 -6.66 6.37 18.14
N LEU A 227 -6.38 5.17 17.65
CA LEU A 227 -5.54 4.18 18.34
C LEU A 227 -4.06 4.57 18.41
N PHE A 228 -3.59 5.56 17.67
CA PHE A 228 -2.19 5.98 17.70
C PHE A 228 -1.73 6.49 19.08
N ILE A 229 -2.69 6.97 19.89
CA ILE A 229 -2.42 7.67 21.14
C ILE A 229 -2.12 6.67 22.28
N PRO A 230 -0.94 6.73 22.92
CA PRO A 230 -0.55 5.80 23.98
C PRO A 230 -1.43 5.82 25.23
N GLN A 231 -2.08 6.94 25.50
CA GLN A 231 -2.99 7.12 26.64
C GLN A 231 -4.24 6.23 26.54
N ILE A 232 -4.58 5.74 25.34
CA ILE A 232 -5.67 4.78 25.15
C ILE A 232 -5.16 3.39 25.54
N HIS A 233 -5.80 2.79 26.52
CA HIS A 233 -5.47 1.46 27.00
C HIS A 233 -6.74 0.64 27.24
N ILE A 234 -6.64 -0.67 27.03
CA ILE A 234 -7.66 -1.63 27.39
C ILE A 234 -7.05 -2.52 28.47
N SER A 235 -7.48 -2.31 29.72
CA SER A 235 -6.91 -3.00 30.88
C SER A 235 -5.38 -2.80 30.94
N HIS A 236 -4.58 -3.82 30.69
CA HIS A 236 -3.12 -3.76 30.75
C HIS A 236 -2.42 -3.53 29.40
N ILE A 237 -3.19 -3.43 28.30
CA ILE A 237 -2.63 -3.25 26.95
C ILE A 237 -2.72 -1.77 26.58
N TYR A 238 -1.58 -1.10 26.54
CA TYR A 238 -1.45 0.26 26.04
C TYR A 238 -1.40 0.26 24.53
N SER A 239 -2.00 1.30 23.92
CA SER A 239 -1.91 1.45 22.48
C SER A 239 -0.52 1.93 22.07
N THR A 240 0.04 1.35 21.02
CA THR A 240 1.32 1.78 20.44
C THR A 240 1.13 2.07 18.95
N PRO A 241 1.99 2.88 18.32
CA PRO A 241 1.89 3.17 16.88
C PRO A 241 1.84 1.91 16.01
N GLU A 242 2.66 0.90 16.32
CA GLU A 242 2.70 -0.37 15.62
C GLU A 242 1.43 -1.21 15.86
N LEU A 243 0.90 -1.24 17.10
CA LEU A 243 -0.34 -1.94 17.42
C LEU A 243 -1.55 -1.30 16.72
N ALA A 244 -1.61 0.04 16.73
CA ALA A 244 -2.63 0.80 16.01
C ALA A 244 -2.65 0.43 14.52
N LEU A 245 -1.47 0.35 13.89
CA LEU A 245 -1.37 -0.03 12.48
C LEU A 245 -1.78 -1.48 12.23
N VAL A 246 -1.39 -2.42 13.10
CA VAL A 246 -1.77 -3.83 13.00
C VAL A 246 -3.29 -4.01 13.14
N ILE A 247 -3.93 -3.33 14.09
CA ILE A 247 -5.39 -3.33 14.25
C ILE A 247 -6.07 -2.73 12.99
N GLY A 248 -5.54 -1.62 12.49
CA GLY A 248 -5.99 -1.06 11.22
C GLY A 248 -5.90 -2.08 10.08
N ASN A 249 -4.79 -2.82 9.98
CA ASN A 249 -4.58 -3.82 8.93
C ASN A 249 -5.61 -4.97 9.02
N VAL A 250 -5.99 -5.38 10.24
CA VAL A 250 -7.12 -6.31 10.45
C VAL A 250 -8.41 -5.73 9.88
N PHE A 251 -8.74 -4.47 10.21
CA PHE A 251 -9.91 -3.79 9.65
C PHE A 251 -9.88 -3.78 8.11
N SER A 252 -8.75 -3.38 7.53
CA SER A 252 -8.55 -3.34 6.07
C SER A 252 -8.80 -4.70 5.42
N TYR A 253 -8.34 -5.79 6.04
CA TYR A 253 -8.61 -7.15 5.55
C TYR A 253 -10.08 -7.55 5.64
N LEU A 254 -10.78 -7.15 6.71
CA LEU A 254 -12.20 -7.46 6.88
C LEU A 254 -13.07 -6.76 5.83
N VAL A 255 -12.76 -5.50 5.49
CA VAL A 255 -13.53 -4.70 4.52
C VAL A 255 -13.06 -4.86 3.07
N SER A 256 -11.90 -5.48 2.84
CA SER A 256 -11.38 -5.72 1.50
C SER A 256 -12.09 -6.91 0.81
N PRO A 257 -12.35 -6.84 -0.50
CA PRO A 257 -12.84 -7.97 -1.27
C PRO A 257 -11.90 -9.19 -1.15
N LYS A 258 -12.41 -10.30 -0.63
CA LYS A 258 -11.64 -11.55 -0.41
C LYS A 258 -11.64 -12.48 -1.62
N ARG A 259 -12.51 -12.22 -2.59
CA ARG A 259 -12.76 -13.10 -3.74
C ARG A 259 -11.70 -12.88 -4.82
N LYS A 260 -10.96 -13.95 -5.13
CA LYS A 260 -10.14 -14.07 -6.34
C LYS A 260 -10.97 -14.81 -7.39
N ALA A 261 -10.97 -14.32 -8.61
CA ALA A 261 -11.57 -15.05 -9.73
C ALA A 261 -10.46 -15.52 -10.67
N VAL A 262 -10.56 -16.77 -11.08
CA VAL A 262 -9.76 -17.25 -12.20
C VAL A 262 -10.41 -16.77 -13.48
N LEU A 263 -9.64 -16.11 -14.32
CA LEU A 263 -10.06 -15.58 -15.61
C LEU A 263 -9.49 -16.47 -16.71
N LYS A 264 -10.37 -17.17 -17.42
CA LYS A 264 -10.01 -17.99 -18.59
C LYS A 264 -10.21 -17.18 -19.85
N LEU A 265 -9.19 -17.08 -20.70
CA LEU A 265 -9.30 -16.36 -21.95
C LEU A 265 -10.28 -17.09 -22.88
N LYS A 266 -11.35 -16.40 -23.29
CA LYS A 266 -12.33 -16.91 -24.26
C LYS A 266 -11.93 -16.54 -25.68
N ARG A 267 -11.55 -15.28 -25.92
CA ARG A 267 -11.09 -14.78 -27.23
C ARG A 267 -10.35 -13.46 -27.10
N LYS A 268 -9.60 -13.11 -28.16
CA LYS A 268 -8.97 -11.79 -28.35
C LYS A 268 -9.65 -11.10 -29.53
N ILE A 269 -10.03 -9.84 -29.36
CA ILE A 269 -10.63 -9.03 -30.41
C ILE A 269 -9.64 -7.91 -30.73
N LYS A 270 -9.14 -7.87 -31.96
CA LYS A 270 -8.26 -6.79 -32.40
C LYS A 270 -9.13 -5.56 -32.70
N MET A 271 -9.00 -4.53 -31.86
CA MET A 271 -9.79 -3.30 -31.98
C MET A 271 -9.10 -2.26 -32.87
N ALA A 272 -7.76 -2.24 -32.85
CA ALA A 272 -6.91 -1.38 -33.66
C ALA A 272 -5.52 -2.06 -33.84
N PRO A 273 -4.59 -1.52 -34.65
CA PRO A 273 -3.25 -2.09 -34.82
C PRO A 273 -2.52 -2.36 -33.50
N ASP A 274 -2.64 -1.45 -32.54
CA ASP A 274 -1.98 -1.50 -31.23
C ASP A 274 -2.97 -1.73 -30.06
N ILE A 275 -4.24 -2.07 -30.32
CA ILE A 275 -5.26 -2.27 -29.27
C ILE A 275 -5.95 -3.62 -29.43
N VAL A 276 -5.96 -4.39 -28.34
CA VAL A 276 -6.67 -5.67 -28.24
C VAL A 276 -7.60 -5.65 -27.05
N ASP A 277 -8.83 -6.11 -27.26
CA ASP A 277 -9.77 -6.42 -26.19
C ASP A 277 -9.70 -7.92 -25.88
N PHE A 278 -9.31 -8.24 -24.66
CA PHE A 278 -9.25 -9.60 -24.16
C PHE A 278 -10.57 -9.92 -23.44
N VAL A 279 -11.27 -10.94 -23.94
CA VAL A 279 -12.54 -11.40 -23.37
C VAL A 279 -12.28 -12.60 -22.48
N PHE A 280 -12.49 -12.45 -21.19
CA PHE A 280 -12.31 -13.49 -20.19
C PHE A 280 -13.66 -14.01 -19.67
N LYS A 281 -13.73 -15.33 -19.43
CA LYS A 281 -14.79 -15.92 -18.62
C LYS A 281 -14.28 -16.06 -17.18
N PRO A 282 -14.87 -15.36 -16.21
CA PRO A 282 -14.48 -15.51 -14.82
C PRO A 282 -15.06 -16.81 -14.23
N SER A 283 -14.33 -17.44 -13.32
CA SER A 283 -14.78 -18.65 -12.60
C SER A 283 -15.99 -18.38 -11.69
N GLN A 284 -16.21 -17.12 -11.32
CA GLN A 284 -17.33 -16.64 -10.53
C GLN A 284 -17.63 -15.19 -10.91
N LYS A 285 -18.88 -14.76 -10.76
CA LYS A 285 -19.26 -13.38 -11.07
C LYS A 285 -18.46 -12.38 -10.22
N LEU A 286 -17.85 -11.41 -10.88
CA LEU A 286 -17.13 -10.32 -10.22
C LEU A 286 -18.14 -9.30 -9.70
N ALA A 287 -18.06 -8.96 -8.42
CA ALA A 287 -18.84 -7.88 -7.84
C ALA A 287 -18.02 -6.58 -7.92
N PHE A 288 -18.46 -5.64 -8.75
CA PHE A 288 -17.81 -4.34 -8.93
C PHE A 288 -18.81 -3.28 -9.37
N ASN A 289 -18.44 -2.02 -9.16
CA ASN A 289 -19.16 -0.88 -9.72
C ASN A 289 -18.58 -0.53 -11.10
N PRO A 290 -19.40 -0.11 -12.08
CA PRO A 290 -18.90 0.22 -13.40
C PRO A 290 -17.85 1.35 -13.34
N GLY A 291 -16.77 1.17 -14.10
CA GLY A 291 -15.60 2.06 -14.12
C GLY A 291 -14.44 1.68 -13.18
N GLN A 292 -14.63 0.69 -12.31
CA GLN A 292 -13.57 0.14 -11.46
C GLN A 292 -12.50 -0.65 -12.24
N TYR A 293 -11.36 -0.90 -11.59
CA TYR A 293 -10.27 -1.70 -12.12
C TYR A 293 -10.01 -2.95 -11.27
N VAL A 294 -9.31 -3.91 -11.86
CA VAL A 294 -8.93 -5.19 -11.24
C VAL A 294 -7.42 -5.38 -11.28
N GLU A 295 -6.84 -5.98 -10.23
CA GLU A 295 -5.46 -6.49 -10.25
C GLU A 295 -5.42 -7.85 -10.95
N LEU A 296 -4.61 -7.97 -11.99
CA LEU A 296 -4.35 -9.23 -12.68
C LEU A 296 -2.99 -9.76 -12.28
N THR A 297 -2.93 -11.03 -11.91
CA THR A 297 -1.69 -11.77 -11.71
C THR A 297 -1.51 -12.79 -12.84
N LEU A 298 -0.40 -12.67 -13.57
CA LEU A 298 -0.02 -13.59 -14.66
C LEU A 298 1.42 -14.04 -14.45
N ALA A 299 1.60 -15.32 -14.08
CA ALA A 299 2.93 -15.91 -13.96
C ALA A 299 3.62 -15.93 -15.34
N HIS A 300 4.84 -15.40 -15.41
CA HIS A 300 5.68 -15.42 -16.61
C HIS A 300 7.15 -15.27 -16.21
N PRO A 301 8.10 -15.82 -16.98
CA PRO A 301 9.53 -15.69 -16.70
C PRO A 301 10.03 -14.26 -16.96
N HIS A 302 11.17 -13.91 -16.35
CA HIS A 302 11.86 -12.61 -16.52
C HIS A 302 10.94 -11.40 -16.34
N THR A 303 10.25 -11.34 -15.20
CA THR A 303 9.39 -10.21 -14.86
C THR A 303 10.20 -8.92 -14.76
N ASP A 304 9.66 -7.81 -15.28
CA ASP A 304 10.23 -6.48 -15.06
C ASP A 304 10.14 -6.06 -13.57
N SER A 305 10.68 -4.88 -13.23
CA SER A 305 10.71 -4.36 -11.85
C SER A 305 9.34 -4.17 -11.20
N ARG A 306 8.25 -4.20 -11.97
CA ARG A 306 6.88 -4.11 -11.45
C ARG A 306 6.28 -5.49 -11.19
N GLY A 307 7.02 -6.57 -11.45
CA GLY A 307 6.63 -7.95 -11.16
C GLY A 307 5.51 -8.48 -12.06
N ASN A 308 4.85 -9.54 -11.60
CA ASN A 308 3.85 -10.30 -12.35
C ASN A 308 2.39 -9.83 -12.15
N ARG A 309 2.17 -8.65 -11.53
CA ARG A 309 0.84 -8.09 -11.26
C ARG A 309 0.61 -6.75 -11.94
N ARG A 310 -0.58 -6.52 -12.49
CA ARG A 310 -0.94 -5.25 -13.15
C ARG A 310 -2.41 -4.92 -12.93
N TYR A 311 -2.70 -3.64 -12.74
CA TYR A 311 -4.07 -3.14 -12.68
C TYR A 311 -4.57 -2.76 -14.07
N PHE A 312 -5.79 -3.17 -14.39
CA PHE A 312 -6.49 -2.78 -15.63
C PHE A 312 -7.94 -2.44 -15.32
N THR A 313 -8.44 -1.39 -15.97
CA THR A 313 -9.86 -1.01 -15.88
C THR A 313 -10.73 -2.09 -16.51
N LEU A 314 -11.81 -2.47 -15.84
CA LEU A 314 -12.80 -3.39 -16.36
C LEU A 314 -13.62 -2.63 -17.41
N ALA A 315 -13.48 -3.00 -18.68
CA ALA A 315 -14.29 -2.42 -19.74
C ALA A 315 -15.71 -3.01 -19.76
N SER A 316 -15.89 -4.22 -19.22
CA SER A 316 -17.21 -4.85 -19.04
C SER A 316 -18.04 -4.14 -17.97
N SER A 317 -19.36 -4.14 -18.15
CA SER A 317 -20.33 -3.83 -17.10
C SER A 317 -20.42 -4.99 -16.10
N PRO A 318 -20.72 -4.74 -14.81
CA PRO A 318 -20.97 -5.83 -13.85
C PRO A 318 -22.23 -6.66 -14.15
N THR A 319 -23.06 -6.24 -15.11
CA THR A 319 -24.20 -7.01 -15.64
C THR A 319 -23.79 -8.05 -16.70
N GLU A 320 -22.58 -7.98 -17.25
CA GLU A 320 -22.09 -8.93 -18.26
C GLU A 320 -21.47 -10.18 -17.63
N ASP A 321 -21.66 -11.34 -18.25
CA ASP A 321 -21.10 -12.63 -17.80
C ASP A 321 -19.62 -12.83 -18.19
N VAL A 322 -19.08 -11.90 -18.98
CA VAL A 322 -17.69 -11.90 -19.43
C VAL A 322 -17.00 -10.61 -18.99
N VAL A 323 -15.69 -10.72 -18.79
CA VAL A 323 -14.83 -9.60 -18.44
C VAL A 323 -14.10 -9.12 -19.67
N HIS A 324 -14.25 -7.85 -20.00
CA HIS A 324 -13.54 -7.19 -21.10
C HIS A 324 -12.36 -6.39 -20.56
N LEU A 325 -11.19 -6.59 -21.17
CA LEU A 325 -9.95 -5.88 -20.84
C LEU A 325 -9.33 -5.31 -22.11
N GLY A 326 -9.67 -4.06 -22.40
CA GLY A 326 -9.07 -3.29 -23.49
C GLY A 326 -7.65 -2.87 -23.13
N ILE A 327 -6.67 -3.29 -23.92
CA ILE A 327 -5.26 -3.01 -23.67
C ILE A 327 -4.59 -2.47 -24.92
N ARG A 328 -3.90 -1.35 -24.74
CA ARG A 328 -2.98 -0.78 -25.73
C ARG A 328 -1.57 -1.32 -25.57
N PHE A 329 -0.96 -1.72 -26.67
CA PHE A 329 0.40 -2.23 -26.78
C PHE A 329 1.31 -1.16 -27.38
N TYR A 330 2.58 -1.20 -26.97
CA TYR A 330 3.65 -0.33 -27.49
C TYR A 330 4.85 -1.22 -27.77
N GLU A 331 5.75 -0.82 -28.68
CA GLU A 331 6.94 -1.61 -29.05
C GLU A 331 7.75 -2.00 -27.81
N GLN A 332 8.03 -1.04 -26.92
CA GLN A 332 8.66 -1.29 -25.62
C GLN A 332 7.61 -1.58 -24.53
N GLY A 333 6.82 -2.64 -24.72
CA GLY A 333 5.82 -3.10 -23.76
C GLY A 333 6.42 -3.76 -22.52
N SER A 334 5.75 -3.59 -21.37
CA SER A 334 6.13 -4.27 -20.10
C SER A 334 6.17 -5.79 -20.28
N SER A 335 6.98 -6.51 -19.48
CA SER A 335 7.07 -7.98 -19.56
C SER A 335 5.68 -8.62 -19.43
N PHE A 336 4.85 -8.07 -18.54
CA PHE A 336 3.46 -8.49 -18.34
C PHE A 336 2.60 -8.36 -19.61
N LYS A 337 2.66 -7.24 -20.34
CA LYS A 337 1.85 -7.06 -21.56
C LYS A 337 2.30 -8.03 -22.65
N ARG A 338 3.60 -8.22 -22.81
CA ARG A 338 4.15 -9.21 -23.76
C ARG A 338 3.70 -10.63 -23.43
N ALA A 339 3.72 -11.01 -22.16
CA ALA A 339 3.21 -12.29 -21.69
C ALA A 339 1.69 -12.41 -21.94
N LEU A 340 0.93 -11.38 -21.58
CA LEU A 340 -0.52 -11.33 -21.76
C LEU A 340 -0.93 -11.47 -23.24
N TYR A 341 -0.19 -10.83 -24.14
CA TYR A 341 -0.44 -10.95 -25.58
C TYR A 341 -0.25 -12.38 -26.09
N ARG A 342 0.64 -13.17 -25.47
CA ARG A 342 0.96 -14.55 -25.88
C ARG A 342 0.07 -15.62 -25.27
N ILE A 343 -0.74 -15.31 -24.24
CA ILE A 343 -1.58 -16.33 -23.61
C ILE A 343 -2.57 -16.92 -24.60
N ASP A 344 -2.93 -18.17 -24.40
CA ASP A 344 -4.05 -18.85 -25.06
C ASP A 344 -5.14 -19.21 -24.03
N GLY A 345 -6.14 -19.98 -24.44
CA GLY A 345 -7.22 -20.41 -23.55
C GLY A 345 -6.80 -21.39 -22.44
N ARG A 346 -5.55 -21.88 -22.44
CA ARG A 346 -5.05 -22.83 -21.43
C ARG A 346 -4.42 -22.13 -20.23
N VAL A 347 -3.96 -20.89 -20.40
CA VAL A 347 -3.34 -20.11 -19.32
C VAL A 347 -4.42 -19.42 -18.49
N GLU A 348 -4.42 -19.71 -17.20
CA GLU A 348 -5.28 -19.05 -16.23
C GLU A 348 -4.66 -17.76 -15.70
N ILE A 349 -5.44 -16.69 -15.65
CA ILE A 349 -5.06 -15.43 -15.00
C ILE A 349 -5.85 -15.29 -13.72
N VAL A 350 -5.22 -14.81 -12.65
CA VAL A 350 -5.94 -14.52 -11.40
C VAL A 350 -6.31 -13.04 -11.38
N GLY A 351 -7.62 -12.76 -11.40
CA GLY A 351 -8.18 -11.45 -11.10
C GLY A 351 -8.45 -11.32 -9.60
N ALA A 352 -7.83 -10.34 -8.96
CA ALA A 352 -7.97 -10.04 -7.55
C ALA A 352 -8.14 -8.53 -7.33
N GLN A 353 -8.53 -8.13 -6.11
CA GLN A 353 -8.54 -6.73 -5.67
C GLN A 353 -9.23 -5.77 -6.65
N ILE A 354 -10.56 -5.81 -6.67
CA ILE A 354 -11.36 -4.80 -7.37
C ILE A 354 -11.30 -3.50 -6.57
N ALA A 355 -10.94 -2.41 -7.23
CA ALA A 355 -10.72 -1.12 -6.59
C ALA A 355 -10.99 0.04 -7.55
N GLY A 356 -10.87 1.26 -7.01
CA GLY A 356 -11.06 2.52 -7.72
C GLY A 356 -12.41 3.17 -7.42
N ASP A 357 -12.40 4.50 -7.41
CA ASP A 357 -13.58 5.35 -7.15
C ASP A 357 -14.05 6.09 -8.43
N PHE A 358 -13.50 5.73 -9.60
CA PHE A 358 -13.93 6.29 -10.88
C PHE A 358 -15.21 5.58 -11.33
N THR A 359 -16.30 5.85 -10.61
CA THR A 359 -17.62 5.24 -10.80
C THR A 359 -18.67 6.30 -11.13
N LEU A 360 -19.85 5.87 -11.57
CA LEU A 360 -20.99 6.77 -11.73
C LEU A 360 -21.33 7.47 -10.40
N PRO A 361 -21.65 8.78 -10.42
CA PRO A 361 -22.14 9.47 -9.23
C PRO A 361 -23.46 8.87 -8.72
N PRO A 362 -23.72 8.91 -7.40
CA PRO A 362 -24.94 8.36 -6.82
C PRO A 362 -26.19 9.14 -7.25
N ASN A 363 -26.08 10.46 -7.47
CA ASN A 363 -27.17 11.27 -8.00
C ASN A 363 -27.33 11.04 -9.51
N SER A 364 -28.44 10.43 -9.93
CA SER A 364 -28.75 10.13 -11.34
C SER A 364 -29.11 11.37 -12.17
N GLN A 365 -29.52 12.47 -11.53
CA GLN A 365 -29.87 13.73 -12.20
C GLN A 365 -28.65 14.63 -12.47
N GLN A 366 -27.49 14.27 -11.93
CA GLN A 366 -26.26 15.01 -12.17
C GLN A 366 -25.84 14.85 -13.64
N LYS A 367 -25.73 15.98 -14.37
CA LYS A 367 -25.20 16.00 -15.73
C LYS A 367 -23.74 15.57 -15.75
N LEU A 368 -23.36 14.73 -16.72
CA LEU A 368 -22.03 14.17 -16.82
C LEU A 368 -21.37 14.55 -18.15
N VAL A 369 -20.09 14.90 -18.10
CA VAL A 369 -19.24 14.96 -19.29
C VAL A 369 -18.15 13.91 -19.15
N PHE A 370 -18.13 12.95 -20.06
CA PHE A 370 -17.13 11.91 -20.16
C PHE A 370 -16.05 12.37 -21.14
N ILE A 371 -14.79 12.46 -20.69
CA ILE A 371 -13.67 12.88 -21.52
C ILE A 371 -12.67 11.72 -21.60
N ALA A 372 -12.52 11.13 -22.79
CA ALA A 372 -11.65 9.98 -23.01
C ALA A 372 -10.67 10.19 -24.17
N GLY A 373 -9.46 9.66 -23.99
CA GLY A 373 -8.44 9.57 -25.02
C GLY A 373 -7.98 8.12 -25.23
N GLY A 374 -8.10 7.59 -26.45
CA GLY A 374 -7.70 6.23 -26.80
C GLY A 374 -8.23 5.18 -25.81
N ILE A 375 -7.33 4.39 -25.19
CA ILE A 375 -7.73 3.33 -24.25
C ILE A 375 -8.42 3.84 -22.96
N GLY A 376 -8.35 5.14 -22.69
CA GLY A 376 -9.06 5.79 -21.59
C GLY A 376 -10.59 5.74 -21.72
N ILE A 377 -11.14 5.23 -22.83
CA ILE A 377 -12.58 4.99 -23.01
C ILE A 377 -13.13 3.81 -22.19
N THR A 378 -12.26 2.88 -21.77
CA THR A 378 -12.63 1.64 -21.09
C THR A 378 -13.56 1.79 -19.87
N PRO A 379 -13.33 2.71 -18.90
CA PRO A 379 -14.28 2.89 -17.79
C PRO A 379 -15.66 3.39 -18.27
N PHE A 380 -15.70 4.29 -19.25
CA PHE A 380 -16.97 4.81 -19.76
C PHE A 380 -17.76 3.76 -20.52
N ARG A 381 -17.10 2.86 -21.27
CA ARG A 381 -17.78 1.71 -21.89
C ARG A 381 -18.45 0.83 -20.82
N SER A 382 -17.79 0.60 -19.67
CA SER A 382 -18.37 -0.12 -18.52
C SER A 382 -19.60 0.60 -17.96
N MET A 383 -19.51 1.92 -17.75
CA MET A 383 -20.62 2.76 -17.25
C MET A 383 -21.80 2.81 -18.21
N LEU A 384 -21.56 3.08 -19.49
CA LEU A 384 -22.60 3.19 -20.50
C LEU A 384 -23.32 1.86 -20.69
N LYS A 385 -22.59 0.73 -20.76
CA LYS A 385 -23.22 -0.59 -20.84
C LYS A 385 -24.05 -0.91 -19.60
N TYR A 386 -23.59 -0.53 -18.42
CA TYR A 386 -24.36 -0.69 -17.18
C TYR A 386 -25.67 0.10 -17.19
N LEU A 387 -25.62 1.38 -17.60
CA LEU A 387 -26.80 2.24 -17.71
C LEU A 387 -27.81 1.69 -18.72
N LEU A 388 -27.33 1.22 -19.88
CA LEU A 388 -28.17 0.57 -20.88
C LEU A 388 -28.87 -0.68 -20.32
N ASP A 389 -28.12 -1.54 -19.62
CA ASP A 389 -28.67 -2.78 -19.05
C ASP A 389 -29.65 -2.54 -17.91
N LYS A 390 -29.46 -1.45 -17.16
CA LYS A 390 -30.36 -1.01 -16.09
C LYS A 390 -31.49 -0.11 -16.57
N GLN A 391 -31.52 0.22 -17.86
CA GLN A 391 -32.46 1.18 -18.46
C GLN A 391 -32.47 2.53 -17.71
N GLU A 392 -31.32 2.92 -17.13
CA GLU A 392 -31.17 4.15 -16.38
C GLU A 392 -30.73 5.27 -17.33
N ARG A 393 -31.57 6.30 -17.47
CA ARG A 393 -31.27 7.47 -18.30
C ARG A 393 -30.51 8.51 -17.49
N ARG A 394 -29.43 9.03 -18.06
CA ARG A 394 -28.65 10.16 -17.52
C ARG A 394 -28.28 11.11 -18.66
N ASP A 395 -28.15 12.39 -18.34
CA ASP A 395 -27.65 13.41 -19.27
C ASP A 395 -26.12 13.29 -19.36
N ILE A 396 -25.62 12.70 -20.44
CA ILE A 396 -24.20 12.37 -20.64
C ILE A 396 -23.73 12.89 -21.99
N VAL A 397 -22.68 13.71 -21.97
CA VAL A 397 -21.91 14.07 -23.17
C VAL A 397 -20.59 13.30 -23.16
N LEU A 398 -20.31 12.52 -24.20
CA LEU A 398 -19.03 11.84 -24.38
C LEU A 398 -18.16 12.58 -25.40
N LEU A 399 -17.04 13.12 -24.93
CA LEU A 399 -15.95 13.65 -25.74
C LEU A 399 -14.86 12.59 -25.85
N TYR A 400 -14.65 12.06 -27.06
CA TYR A 400 -13.65 11.03 -27.31
C TYR A 400 -12.66 11.46 -28.38
N ALA A 401 -11.36 11.35 -28.07
CA ALA A 401 -10.27 11.65 -29.00
C ALA A 401 -9.38 10.41 -29.20
N ASN A 402 -9.01 10.13 -30.45
CA ASN A 402 -8.05 9.06 -30.76
C ASN A 402 -7.20 9.44 -31.99
N LYS A 403 -6.00 8.86 -32.07
CA LYS A 403 -5.19 8.92 -33.30
C LYS A 403 -5.78 7.91 -34.30
N THR A 404 -5.97 8.34 -35.54
CA THR A 404 -6.42 7.50 -36.66
C THR A 404 -5.28 6.69 -37.24
#